data_AF-A0A0M9XBF8-F1
#
_entry.id   AF-A0A0M9XBF8-F1
#
_cell.length_a   1.000
_cell.length_b   1.000
_cell.length_c   1.000
_cell.angle_alpha   90.00
_cell.angle_beta   90.00
_cell.angle_gamma   90.00
#
_symmetry.space_group_name_H-M   'P 1'
#
loop_
_entity.id
_entity.type
_entity.pdbx_description
1 polymer ?
#
loop_
_entity_poly.entity_id
_entity_poly.type
_entity_poly.pdbx_seq_one_letter_code
_entity_poly.pdbx_strand_id
1 'polypeptide(L)'
;MMPAGTDRTYTSFDKMAERYGVDRTTSAKWSHEEGFPDLLFTEGQGGLHVYDAEDVDAWVRDHHFGSWFRSRQGKDNPLDLPKGGPRDLLSLRQIGELEGQALNRPPTSITTLRTYLSPSKRVLPPADRTPGDGLQPTVSEPMWFRETAYTYICRPRRTRRTTPVEAKQPSGRKSAPKQRAAGALLDLDLPDGADTDLLTLQEIGELDGKARGRGKATTVGTLKNYQSQELLAKADRTPGDGQEPAVDEPMWFRSTAYRFIRRPGRLGAAARASREIVDASEPLREDLKLPKGADNDLLTLQQIGELDGKARGRGKATTVSSMRTYLYNGLLAEADRTPGDGQEPAVDEPMWFRSTAYRFIRRPGQLGGSRR
;
A
#
# COMPACT_ATOMS: atom_id res chain seq x y z
N MET A 1 -48.74 6.57 -8.41
CA MET A 1 -49.30 5.43 -9.17
C MET A 1 -48.13 4.50 -9.47
N MET A 2 -48.00 3.38 -8.74
CA MET A 2 -46.90 2.42 -8.91
C MET A 2 -47.22 1.51 -10.11
N PRO A 3 -46.31 1.29 -11.08
CA PRO A 3 -46.53 0.31 -12.13
C PRO A 3 -46.45 -1.11 -11.53
N ALA A 4 -47.51 -1.89 -11.75
CA ALA A 4 -47.57 -3.30 -11.35
C ALA A 4 -46.64 -4.13 -12.24
N GLY A 5 -45.75 -4.94 -11.65
CA GLY A 5 -45.06 -5.99 -12.41
C GLY A 5 -43.61 -6.33 -12.07
N THR A 6 -43.01 -5.81 -11.00
CA THR A 6 -41.72 -6.32 -10.51
C THR A 6 -41.75 -6.38 -8.99
N ASP A 7 -41.46 -7.54 -8.39
CA ASP A 7 -41.20 -7.73 -6.94
C ASP A 7 -39.91 -7.01 -6.52
N ARG A 8 -39.81 -5.71 -6.82
CA ARG A 8 -38.70 -4.87 -6.39
C ARG A 8 -38.86 -4.60 -4.92
N THR A 9 -37.92 -5.12 -4.15
CA THR A 9 -37.89 -4.89 -2.71
C THR A 9 -37.27 -3.52 -2.49
N TYR A 10 -37.96 -2.63 -1.77
CA TYR A 10 -37.48 -1.28 -1.54
C TYR A 10 -36.77 -1.15 -0.19
N THR A 11 -35.69 -0.35 -0.14
CA THR A 11 -34.95 -0.04 1.07
C THR A 11 -34.86 1.47 1.33
N SER A 12 -34.68 1.85 2.59
CA SER A 12 -34.42 3.21 3.05
C SER A 12 -33.17 3.22 3.93
N PHE A 13 -32.67 4.40 4.31
CA PHE A 13 -31.48 4.49 5.17
C PHE A 13 -31.64 3.77 6.52
N ASP A 14 -32.84 3.79 7.10
CA ASP A 14 -33.13 3.10 8.36
C ASP A 14 -33.09 1.57 8.18
N LYS A 15 -33.71 1.07 7.09
CA LYS A 15 -33.66 -0.35 6.74
C LYS A 15 -32.24 -0.82 6.39
N MET A 16 -31.44 0.02 5.74
CA MET A 16 -30.03 -0.25 5.47
C MET A 16 -29.22 -0.30 6.77
N ALA A 17 -29.44 0.64 7.68
CA ALA A 17 -28.76 0.71 8.96
C ALA A 17 -28.98 -0.57 9.78
N GLU A 18 -30.24 -0.99 9.89
CA GLU A 18 -30.63 -2.23 10.54
C GLU A 18 -30.02 -3.46 9.85
N ARG A 19 -30.20 -3.59 8.52
CA ARG A 19 -29.73 -4.75 7.76
C ARG A 19 -28.22 -4.92 7.87
N TYR A 20 -27.44 -3.84 7.76
CA TYR A 20 -25.98 -3.91 7.72
C TYR A 20 -25.30 -3.68 9.08
N GLY A 21 -26.09 -3.48 10.14
CA GLY A 21 -25.58 -3.22 11.49
C GLY A 21 -24.73 -1.95 11.57
N VAL A 22 -25.14 -0.90 10.86
CA VAL A 22 -24.50 0.42 10.84
C VAL A 22 -25.47 1.48 11.33
N ASP A 23 -24.97 2.67 11.66
CA ASP A 23 -25.85 3.79 12.00
C ASP A 23 -26.48 4.43 10.76
N ARG A 24 -27.62 5.10 10.93
CA ARG A 24 -28.35 5.79 9.85
C ARG A 24 -27.50 6.82 9.10
N THR A 25 -26.59 7.51 9.79
CA THR A 25 -25.71 8.52 9.19
C THR A 25 -24.70 7.86 8.26
N THR A 26 -24.19 6.68 8.63
CA THR A 26 -23.32 5.87 7.77
C THR A 26 -24.07 5.40 6.51
N SER A 27 -25.30 4.91 6.65
CA SER A 27 -26.15 4.57 5.49
C SER A 27 -26.41 5.77 4.58
N ALA A 28 -26.65 6.95 5.15
CA ALA A 28 -26.82 8.18 4.36
C ALA A 28 -25.53 8.60 3.65
N LYS A 29 -24.37 8.49 4.30
CA LYS A 29 -23.07 8.79 3.68
C LYS A 29 -22.77 7.92 2.47
N TRP A 30 -23.16 6.64 2.51
CA TRP A 30 -23.01 5.74 1.36
C TRP A 30 -23.72 6.26 0.12
N SER A 31 -24.87 6.93 0.26
CA SER A 31 -25.59 7.50 -0.89
C SER A 31 -24.87 8.64 -1.61
N HIS A 32 -23.80 9.16 -1.04
CA HIS A 32 -22.95 10.17 -1.66
C HIS A 32 -21.65 9.58 -2.24
N GLU A 33 -21.44 8.27 -2.11
CA GLU A 33 -20.28 7.59 -2.67
C GLU A 33 -20.48 7.27 -4.16
N GLU A 34 -19.37 7.17 -4.88
CA GLU A 34 -19.38 6.91 -6.32
C GLU A 34 -20.05 5.56 -6.65
N GLY A 35 -20.91 5.57 -7.67
CA GLY A 35 -21.61 4.37 -8.13
C GLY A 35 -22.71 3.87 -7.20
N PHE A 36 -23.08 4.62 -6.15
CA PHE A 36 -24.22 4.25 -5.32
C PHE A 36 -25.52 4.24 -6.15
N PRO A 37 -26.45 3.29 -5.90
CA PRO A 37 -27.69 3.18 -6.67
C PRO A 37 -28.53 4.46 -6.69
N ASP A 38 -29.14 4.74 -7.84
CA ASP A 38 -29.97 5.92 -8.02
C ASP A 38 -31.18 5.92 -7.08
N LEU A 39 -31.52 7.13 -6.60
CA LEU A 39 -32.72 7.35 -5.82
C LEU A 39 -33.96 7.09 -6.69
N LEU A 40 -34.83 6.16 -6.28
CA LEU A 40 -36.04 5.83 -7.04
C LEU A 40 -37.12 6.88 -6.85
N PHE A 41 -37.44 7.19 -5.60
CA PHE A 41 -38.39 8.24 -5.25
C PHE A 41 -38.23 8.62 -3.78
N THR A 42 -38.87 9.74 -3.42
CA THR A 42 -38.93 10.25 -2.07
C THR A 42 -40.34 10.07 -1.55
N GLU A 43 -40.51 9.36 -0.42
CA GLU A 43 -41.82 9.04 0.15
C GLU A 43 -42.14 9.97 1.34
N GLY A 44 -43.37 10.49 1.39
CA GLY A 44 -43.94 11.26 2.51
C GLY A 44 -43.51 12.74 2.64
N GLN A 45 -44.26 13.50 3.43
CA GLN A 45 -43.93 14.87 3.86
C GLN A 45 -42.78 14.79 4.88
N GLY A 46 -41.54 14.79 4.39
CA GLY A 46 -40.35 14.59 5.24
C GLY A 46 -39.14 13.99 4.53
N GLY A 47 -39.29 13.55 3.27
CA GLY A 47 -38.14 13.29 2.43
C GLY A 47 -37.53 11.89 2.58
N LEU A 48 -38.32 10.83 2.80
CA LEU A 48 -37.74 9.49 2.97
C LEU A 48 -37.18 8.99 1.63
N HIS A 49 -35.86 8.89 1.54
CA HIS A 49 -35.18 8.39 0.35
C HIS A 49 -35.38 6.87 0.19
N VAL A 50 -35.92 6.47 -0.96
CA VAL A 50 -36.19 5.07 -1.29
C VAL A 50 -35.30 4.60 -2.44
N TYR A 51 -34.64 3.46 -2.24
CA TYR A 51 -33.73 2.82 -3.18
C TYR A 51 -34.17 1.39 -3.48
N ASP A 52 -33.68 0.82 -4.59
CA ASP A 52 -33.80 -0.61 -4.85
C ASP A 52 -32.90 -1.40 -3.87
N ALA A 53 -33.48 -2.38 -3.16
CA ALA A 53 -32.76 -3.10 -2.13
C ALA A 53 -31.73 -4.10 -2.69
N GLU A 54 -31.92 -4.61 -3.90
CA GLU A 54 -30.98 -5.52 -4.54
C GLU A 54 -29.75 -4.77 -5.04
N ASP A 55 -29.98 -3.62 -5.69
CA ASP A 55 -28.89 -2.76 -6.16
C ASP A 55 -28.05 -2.24 -4.99
N VAL A 56 -28.69 -1.87 -3.88
CA VAL A 56 -27.97 -1.47 -2.66
C VAL A 56 -27.21 -2.64 -2.05
N ASP A 57 -27.76 -3.86 -2.01
CA ASP A 57 -27.02 -5.03 -1.48
C ASP A 57 -25.81 -5.38 -2.35
N ALA A 58 -25.94 -5.31 -3.68
CA ALA A 58 -24.83 -5.49 -4.61
C ALA A 58 -23.76 -4.41 -4.41
N TRP A 59 -24.16 -3.14 -4.31
CA TRP A 59 -23.21 -2.05 -4.10
C TRP A 59 -22.48 -2.15 -2.75
N VAL A 60 -23.20 -2.47 -1.66
CA VAL A 60 -22.61 -2.63 -0.32
C VAL A 60 -21.70 -3.87 -0.28
N ARG A 61 -22.01 -4.95 -1.01
CA ARG A 61 -21.11 -6.10 -1.17
C ARG A 61 -19.75 -5.68 -1.76
N ASP A 62 -19.76 -4.79 -2.73
CA ASP A 62 -18.57 -4.40 -3.48
C ASP A 62 -17.74 -3.31 -2.77
N HIS A 63 -18.41 -2.29 -2.23
CA HIS A 63 -17.76 -1.12 -1.64
C HIS A 63 -17.54 -1.27 -0.14
N HIS A 64 -18.45 -1.96 0.55
CA HIS A 64 -18.48 -2.09 2.01
C HIS A 64 -18.59 -3.56 2.45
N PHE A 65 -17.81 -4.45 1.83
CA PHE A 65 -17.84 -5.90 2.06
C PHE A 65 -17.84 -6.30 3.54
N GLY A 66 -17.16 -5.55 4.42
CA GLY A 66 -17.14 -5.85 5.86
C GLY A 66 -18.47 -5.66 6.58
N SER A 67 -19.28 -4.71 6.13
CA SER A 67 -20.64 -4.49 6.63
C SER A 67 -21.61 -5.48 6.00
N TRP A 68 -21.48 -5.72 4.68
CA TRP A 68 -22.24 -6.76 3.99
C TRP A 68 -22.01 -8.15 4.61
N PHE A 69 -20.75 -8.57 4.79
CA PHE A 69 -20.43 -9.87 5.37
C PHE A 69 -20.94 -10.02 6.80
N ARG A 70 -20.88 -8.95 7.61
CA ARG A 70 -21.44 -8.94 8.97
C ARG A 70 -22.96 -9.13 8.96
N SER A 71 -23.67 -8.49 8.03
CA SER A 71 -25.13 -8.70 7.86
C SER A 71 -25.52 -10.13 7.52
N ARG A 72 -24.57 -10.93 7.02
CA ARG A 72 -24.78 -12.33 6.63
C ARG A 72 -24.36 -13.32 7.72
N GLN A 73 -23.82 -12.87 8.85
CA GLN A 73 -23.44 -13.75 9.97
C GLN A 73 -24.67 -14.49 10.50
N GLY A 74 -24.55 -15.81 10.67
CA GLY A 74 -25.65 -16.69 11.11
C GLY A 74 -26.47 -17.32 9.98
N LYS A 75 -26.20 -16.99 8.70
CA LYS A 75 -26.76 -17.71 7.55
C LYS A 75 -25.85 -18.91 7.17
N ASP A 76 -26.44 -20.00 6.71
CA ASP A 76 -25.71 -21.23 6.33
C ASP A 76 -24.72 -21.05 5.16
N ASN A 77 -24.98 -20.08 4.27
CA ASN A 77 -24.12 -19.75 3.14
C ASN A 77 -24.01 -18.23 2.94
N PRO A 78 -23.21 -17.54 3.76
CA PRO A 78 -23.18 -16.08 3.80
C PRO A 78 -22.57 -15.44 2.54
N LEU A 79 -21.90 -16.23 1.69
CA LEU A 79 -21.16 -15.77 0.50
C LEU A 79 -21.78 -16.28 -0.81
N ASP A 80 -22.97 -16.88 -0.76
CA ASP A 80 -23.66 -17.51 -1.89
C ASP A 80 -22.76 -18.45 -2.70
N LEU A 81 -21.93 -19.22 -1.99
CA LEU A 81 -21.07 -20.23 -2.60
C LEU A 81 -21.92 -21.32 -3.28
N PRO A 82 -21.45 -21.94 -4.38
CA PRO A 82 -22.18 -23.00 -5.08
C PRO A 82 -22.60 -24.13 -4.13
N LYS A 83 -23.80 -24.67 -4.33
CA LYS A 83 -24.27 -25.84 -3.56
C LYS A 83 -23.46 -27.09 -3.97
N GLY A 84 -23.23 -27.98 -3.02
CA GLY A 84 -22.57 -29.27 -3.24
C GLY A 84 -22.45 -30.07 -1.94
N GLY A 85 -22.00 -31.31 -2.06
CA GLY A 85 -21.80 -32.18 -0.90
C GLY A 85 -20.62 -31.69 -0.04
N PRO A 86 -20.67 -31.86 1.30
CA PRO A 86 -19.59 -31.41 2.19
C PRO A 86 -18.26 -32.10 1.89
N ARG A 87 -18.31 -33.36 1.43
CA ARG A 87 -17.15 -34.19 1.05
C ARG A 87 -16.78 -34.12 -0.43
N ASP A 88 -17.40 -33.23 -1.21
CA ASP A 88 -16.94 -32.99 -2.57
C ASP A 88 -15.49 -32.49 -2.52
N LEU A 89 -14.64 -33.04 -3.40
CA LEU A 89 -13.24 -32.68 -3.43
C LEU A 89 -13.00 -31.47 -4.34
N LEU A 90 -12.29 -30.48 -3.81
CA LEU A 90 -11.90 -29.27 -4.49
C LEU A 90 -10.37 -29.18 -4.60
N SER A 91 -9.88 -28.88 -5.79
CA SER A 91 -8.48 -28.53 -6.05
C SER A 91 -8.15 -27.13 -5.52
N LEU A 92 -6.87 -26.82 -5.30
CA LEU A 92 -6.44 -25.45 -4.95
C LEU A 92 -6.92 -24.41 -5.96
N ARG A 93 -6.97 -24.76 -7.25
CA ARG A 93 -7.45 -23.86 -8.31
C ARG A 93 -8.91 -23.49 -8.09
N GLN A 94 -9.76 -24.49 -7.87
CA GLN A 94 -11.19 -24.29 -7.61
C GLN A 94 -11.42 -23.48 -6.33
N ILE A 95 -10.63 -23.73 -5.27
CA ILE A 95 -10.70 -22.93 -4.04
C ILE A 95 -10.36 -21.46 -4.32
N GLY A 96 -9.36 -21.19 -5.16
CA GLY A 96 -8.99 -19.83 -5.56
C GLY A 96 -10.08 -19.12 -6.36
N GLU A 97 -10.76 -19.83 -7.25
CA GLU A 97 -11.91 -19.34 -8.02
C GLU A 97 -13.10 -19.02 -7.12
N LEU A 98 -13.46 -19.95 -6.23
CA LEU A 98 -14.55 -19.77 -5.25
C LEU A 98 -14.26 -18.63 -4.28
N GLU A 99 -13.01 -18.48 -3.81
CA GLU A 99 -12.60 -17.34 -2.99
C GLU A 99 -12.69 -16.02 -3.76
N GLY A 100 -12.35 -16.02 -5.05
CA GLY A 100 -12.50 -14.86 -5.93
C GLY A 100 -13.96 -14.45 -6.09
N GLN A 101 -14.82 -15.40 -6.44
CA GLN A 101 -16.26 -15.20 -6.62
C GLN A 101 -16.92 -14.71 -5.32
N ALA A 102 -16.62 -15.35 -4.20
CA ALA A 102 -17.19 -14.99 -2.91
C ALA A 102 -16.84 -13.57 -2.46
N LEU A 103 -15.65 -13.09 -2.82
CA LEU A 103 -15.11 -11.80 -2.40
C LEU A 103 -15.15 -10.73 -3.50
N ASN A 104 -15.86 -11.00 -4.59
CA ASN A 104 -15.91 -10.18 -5.81
C ASN A 104 -14.53 -9.64 -6.25
N ARG A 105 -13.57 -10.55 -6.43
CA ARG A 105 -12.20 -10.20 -6.82
C ARG A 105 -11.60 -11.26 -7.74
N PRO A 106 -10.47 -10.98 -8.41
CA PRO A 106 -9.79 -12.00 -9.21
C PRO A 106 -9.47 -13.26 -8.39
N PRO A 107 -9.51 -14.46 -9.00
CA PRO A 107 -9.19 -15.71 -8.32
C PRO A 107 -7.87 -15.65 -7.57
N THR A 108 -7.85 -16.18 -6.35
CA THR A 108 -6.60 -16.24 -5.57
C THR A 108 -5.61 -17.17 -6.29
N SER A 109 -4.39 -16.68 -6.56
CA SER A 109 -3.40 -17.50 -7.25
C SER A 109 -3.01 -18.76 -6.45
N ILE A 110 -2.73 -19.86 -7.15
CA ILE A 110 -2.28 -21.13 -6.54
C ILE A 110 -1.03 -20.90 -5.68
N THR A 111 -0.11 -20.03 -6.11
CA THR A 111 1.09 -19.66 -5.35
C THR A 111 0.75 -19.02 -4.01
N THR A 112 -0.27 -18.16 -3.97
CA THR A 112 -0.75 -17.53 -2.74
C THR A 112 -1.39 -18.57 -1.82
N LEU A 113 -2.23 -19.47 -2.35
CA LEU A 113 -2.85 -20.52 -1.56
C LEU A 113 -1.82 -21.50 -0.98
N ARG A 114 -0.79 -21.87 -1.75
CA ARG A 114 0.35 -22.66 -1.25
C ARG A 114 1.08 -21.97 -0.10
N THR A 115 1.17 -20.64 -0.12
CA THR A 115 1.73 -19.88 1.00
C THR A 115 0.83 -19.95 2.23
N TYR A 116 -0.49 -20.04 2.07
CA TYR A 116 -1.44 -20.18 3.17
C TYR A 116 -1.45 -21.56 3.83
N LEU A 117 -1.02 -22.58 3.10
CA LEU A 117 -0.75 -23.92 3.63
C LEU A 117 0.53 -24.01 4.47
N SER A 118 1.41 -22.99 4.41
CA SER A 118 2.69 -23.09 5.12
C SER A 118 2.47 -23.23 6.63
N PRO A 119 3.30 -24.04 7.33
CA PRO A 119 3.18 -24.23 8.78
C PRO A 119 3.26 -22.93 9.61
N SER A 120 3.86 -21.89 9.03
CA SER A 120 4.00 -20.55 9.60
C SER A 120 2.78 -19.65 9.41
N LYS A 121 1.88 -19.97 8.49
CA LYS A 121 0.66 -19.19 8.19
C LYS A 121 -0.59 -19.91 8.65
N ARG A 122 -0.72 -21.22 8.37
CA ARG A 122 -1.87 -22.06 8.73
C ARG A 122 -3.22 -21.39 8.47
N VAL A 123 -3.31 -20.63 7.39
CA VAL A 123 -4.53 -19.90 7.04
C VAL A 123 -5.49 -20.84 6.31
N LEU A 124 -4.96 -21.70 5.44
CA LEU A 124 -5.70 -22.78 4.79
C LEU A 124 -5.29 -24.10 5.49
N PRO A 125 -6.25 -24.95 5.91
CA PRO A 125 -5.94 -26.28 6.46
C PRO A 125 -5.16 -27.16 5.47
N PRO A 126 -4.43 -28.19 5.94
CA PRO A 126 -3.82 -29.17 5.05
C PRO A 126 -4.88 -29.88 4.18
N ALA A 127 -4.44 -30.48 3.09
CA ALA A 127 -5.35 -31.21 2.20
C ALA A 127 -5.97 -32.41 2.92
N ASP A 128 -7.28 -32.59 2.74
CA ASP A 128 -8.02 -33.72 3.30
C ASP A 128 -7.70 -35.02 2.56
N ARG A 129 -7.36 -34.92 1.27
CA ARG A 129 -6.97 -36.04 0.40
C ARG A 129 -5.65 -35.75 -0.29
N THR A 130 -4.79 -36.76 -0.39
CA THR A 130 -3.48 -36.65 -1.05
C THR A 130 -3.24 -37.82 -2.00
N PRO A 131 -2.47 -37.63 -3.08
CA PRO A 131 -2.16 -38.72 -4.00
C PRO A 131 -1.49 -39.89 -3.27
N GLY A 132 -2.02 -41.10 -3.45
CA GLY A 132 -1.49 -42.31 -2.82
C GLY A 132 -1.97 -42.57 -1.39
N ASP A 133 -2.95 -41.83 -0.88
CA ASP A 133 -3.53 -42.07 0.45
C ASP A 133 -4.36 -43.37 0.58
N GLY A 134 -4.56 -44.10 -0.53
CA GLY A 134 -5.27 -45.38 -0.57
C GLY A 134 -6.79 -45.26 -0.38
N LEU A 135 -7.33 -44.05 -0.28
CA LEU A 135 -8.75 -43.80 -0.05
C LEU A 135 -9.48 -43.52 -1.38
N GLN A 136 -10.82 -43.58 -1.39
CA GLN A 136 -11.66 -43.32 -2.57
C GLN A 136 -12.42 -41.98 -2.46
N PRO A 137 -12.60 -41.20 -3.55
CA PRO A 137 -12.02 -41.41 -4.88
C PRO A 137 -10.51 -41.20 -4.89
N THR A 138 -9.80 -41.87 -5.79
CA THR A 138 -8.37 -41.63 -5.99
C THR A 138 -8.14 -40.24 -6.56
N VAL A 139 -7.20 -39.48 -5.97
CA VAL A 139 -6.87 -38.11 -6.38
C VAL A 139 -5.47 -38.04 -7.00
N SER A 140 -5.30 -37.23 -8.05
CA SER A 140 -4.01 -37.01 -8.72
C SER A 140 -3.21 -35.84 -8.13
N GLU A 141 -3.85 -34.98 -7.34
CA GLU A 141 -3.24 -33.87 -6.63
C GLU A 141 -3.83 -33.72 -5.21
N PRO A 142 -3.21 -32.95 -4.30
CA PRO A 142 -3.82 -32.64 -3.01
C PRO A 142 -5.17 -31.93 -3.20
N MET A 143 -6.21 -32.41 -2.52
CA MET A 143 -7.58 -31.88 -2.60
C MET A 143 -8.18 -31.68 -1.20
N TRP A 144 -9.11 -30.74 -1.10
CA TRP A 144 -9.82 -30.41 0.13
C TRP A 144 -11.28 -30.78 0.01
N PHE A 145 -11.88 -31.23 1.10
CA PHE A 145 -13.33 -31.31 1.17
C PHE A 145 -13.93 -29.91 1.05
N ARG A 146 -15.11 -29.83 0.42
CA ARG A 146 -15.85 -28.58 0.25
C ARG A 146 -16.08 -27.89 1.58
N GLU A 147 -16.40 -28.63 2.64
CA GLU A 147 -16.56 -28.08 3.99
C GLU A 147 -15.29 -27.38 4.48
N THR A 148 -14.12 -28.02 4.35
CA THR A 148 -12.81 -27.46 4.71
C THR A 148 -12.51 -26.19 3.93
N ALA A 149 -12.77 -26.22 2.63
CA ALA A 149 -12.58 -25.07 1.75
C ALA A 149 -13.53 -23.91 2.11
N TYR A 150 -14.78 -24.21 2.44
CA TYR A 150 -15.79 -23.19 2.75
C TYR A 150 -15.51 -22.54 4.10
N THR A 151 -15.07 -23.31 5.09
CA THR A 151 -14.57 -22.75 6.36
C THR A 151 -13.42 -21.77 6.11
N TYR A 152 -12.49 -22.10 5.22
CA TYR A 152 -11.43 -21.17 4.82
C TYR A 152 -12.00 -19.92 4.14
N ILE A 153 -12.87 -20.05 3.14
CA ILE A 153 -13.39 -18.93 2.37
C ILE A 153 -14.17 -17.96 3.28
N CYS A 154 -15.05 -18.51 4.11
CA CYS A 154 -15.93 -17.80 5.05
C CYS A 154 -15.24 -17.31 6.32
N ARG A 155 -13.92 -17.52 6.48
CA ARG A 155 -13.21 -17.08 7.68
C ARG A 155 -13.36 -15.57 7.92
N PRO A 156 -13.43 -15.10 9.18
CA PRO A 156 -13.39 -13.68 9.49
C PRO A 156 -12.11 -13.03 8.92
N ARG A 157 -12.27 -11.99 8.11
CA ARG A 157 -11.15 -11.22 7.55
C ARG A 157 -11.07 -9.86 8.21
N ARG A 158 -9.87 -9.42 8.56
CA ARG A 158 -9.61 -7.99 8.75
C ARG A 158 -9.80 -7.32 7.40
N THR A 159 -10.92 -6.63 7.23
CA THR A 159 -11.17 -5.80 6.04
C THR A 159 -10.09 -4.73 5.97
N ARG A 160 -9.18 -4.91 5.01
CA ARG A 160 -8.29 -3.83 4.62
C ARG A 160 -9.14 -2.92 3.75
N ARG A 161 -9.33 -1.67 4.19
CA ARG A 161 -10.06 -0.62 3.46
C ARG A 161 -9.66 -0.68 1.99
N THR A 162 -10.60 -1.09 1.14
CA THR A 162 -10.44 -1.12 -0.31
C THR A 162 -10.37 0.33 -0.77
N THR A 163 -9.19 0.73 -1.25
CA THR A 163 -9.08 1.89 -2.12
C THR A 163 -9.58 1.42 -3.50
N PRO A 164 -10.43 2.19 -4.22
CA PRO A 164 -10.88 1.79 -5.54
C PRO A 164 -9.67 1.50 -6.43
N VAL A 165 -9.65 0.30 -7.03
CA VAL A 165 -8.52 -0.16 -7.84
C VAL A 165 -8.82 0.16 -9.30
N GLU A 166 -8.30 1.28 -9.78
CA GLU A 166 -7.82 1.32 -11.16
C GLU A 166 -6.67 0.30 -11.28
N ALA A 167 -6.72 -0.50 -12.33
CA ALA A 167 -5.81 -1.63 -12.59
C ALA A 167 -4.32 -1.23 -12.52
N LYS A 168 -3.67 -1.51 -11.38
CA LYS A 168 -2.20 -1.50 -11.25
C LYS A 168 -1.65 -2.93 -11.25
N GLN A 169 -0.81 -3.20 -12.24
CA GLN A 169 0.01 -4.40 -12.37
C GLN A 169 0.81 -4.70 -11.09
N PRO A 170 1.08 -5.97 -10.77
CA PRO A 170 1.74 -6.36 -9.53
C PRO A 170 3.25 -6.11 -9.62
N SER A 171 3.73 -4.99 -9.06
CA SER A 171 5.16 -4.82 -8.79
C SER A 171 5.55 -5.64 -7.55
N GLY A 172 5.95 -6.88 -7.79
CA GLY A 172 6.60 -7.70 -6.77
C GLY A 172 8.01 -7.19 -6.47
N ARG A 173 8.25 -6.76 -5.23
CA ARG A 173 9.49 -7.05 -4.50
C ARG A 173 9.26 -6.86 -3.00
N LYS A 174 9.05 -7.98 -2.31
CA LYS A 174 9.25 -8.05 -0.85
C LYS A 174 10.75 -8.07 -0.61
N SER A 175 11.29 -6.95 -0.16
CA SER A 175 12.60 -6.93 0.49
C SER A 175 12.45 -7.65 1.82
N ALA A 176 13.12 -8.79 1.98
CA ALA A 176 13.37 -9.37 3.29
C ALA A 176 14.14 -8.34 4.14
N PRO A 177 13.96 -8.31 5.48
CA PRO A 177 14.82 -7.52 6.34
C PRO A 177 16.20 -8.17 6.33
N LYS A 178 17.06 -7.74 5.40
CA LYS A 178 18.50 -7.91 5.58
C LYS A 178 18.87 -7.04 6.78
N GLN A 179 19.29 -7.68 7.87
CA GLN A 179 20.17 -7.05 8.85
C GLN A 179 21.33 -6.45 8.06
N ARG A 180 21.26 -5.15 7.78
CA ARG A 180 22.38 -4.42 7.20
C ARG A 180 23.36 -4.22 8.35
N ALA A 181 24.56 -4.76 8.17
CA ALA A 181 25.73 -4.46 8.95
C ALA A 181 25.83 -2.94 9.20
N ALA A 182 26.32 -2.58 10.38
CA ALA A 182 26.48 -1.22 10.88
C ALA A 182 27.14 -0.31 9.82
N GLY A 183 26.32 0.37 9.03
CA GLY A 183 26.78 1.53 8.27
C GLY A 183 27.14 2.64 9.26
N ALA A 184 28.10 3.49 8.87
CA ALA A 184 28.44 4.69 9.62
C ALA A 184 27.14 5.45 10.01
N LEU A 185 27.05 5.83 11.29
CA LEU A 185 25.93 6.61 11.80
C LEU A 185 25.78 7.88 10.96
N LEU A 186 24.55 8.25 10.63
CA LEU A 186 24.28 9.49 9.92
C LEU A 186 24.76 10.66 10.75
N ASP A 187 25.50 11.57 10.10
CA ASP A 187 25.81 12.86 10.67
C ASP A 187 24.54 13.73 10.58
N LEU A 188 23.86 13.86 11.71
CA LEU A 188 22.62 14.61 11.90
C LEU A 188 22.90 15.65 12.99
N ASP A 189 22.50 16.89 12.70
CA ASP A 189 22.51 17.99 13.65
C ASP A 189 21.42 17.74 14.70
N LEU A 190 21.84 17.20 15.84
CA LEU A 190 20.99 16.89 16.98
C LEU A 190 21.36 17.83 18.13
N PRO A 191 20.39 18.31 18.94
CA PRO A 191 20.68 19.23 20.03
C PRO A 191 21.75 18.71 20.99
N ASP A 192 22.60 19.59 21.49
CA ASP A 192 23.58 19.23 22.51
C ASP A 192 22.90 18.73 23.81
N GLY A 193 23.65 17.98 24.60
CA GLY A 193 23.26 17.50 25.93
C GLY A 193 24.15 16.33 26.37
N ALA A 194 24.04 15.93 27.63
CA ALA A 194 24.84 14.83 28.15
C ALA A 194 24.34 13.49 27.59
N ASP A 195 25.25 12.55 27.35
CA ASP A 195 24.92 11.22 26.83
C ASP A 195 23.98 10.43 27.75
N THR A 196 23.96 10.79 29.05
CA THR A 196 23.14 10.22 30.11
C THR A 196 21.84 10.97 30.37
N ASP A 197 21.54 12.04 29.62
CA ASP A 197 20.23 12.70 29.72
C ASP A 197 19.13 11.71 29.36
N LEU A 198 18.07 11.69 30.15
CA LEU A 198 16.94 10.80 29.91
C LEU A 198 15.92 11.47 29.00
N LEU A 199 15.53 10.75 27.96
CA LEU A 199 14.53 11.16 26.98
C LEU A 199 13.34 10.22 27.03
N THR A 200 12.15 10.80 27.08
CA THR A 200 10.87 10.12 26.92
C THR A 200 10.69 9.65 25.47
N LEU A 201 9.78 8.70 25.28
CA LEU A 201 9.41 8.22 23.94
C LEU A 201 8.88 9.36 23.05
N GLN A 202 8.21 10.35 23.64
CA GLN A 202 7.68 11.50 22.93
C GLN A 202 8.80 12.42 22.43
N GLU A 203 9.76 12.77 23.30
CA GLU A 203 10.91 13.61 22.94
C GLU A 203 11.78 12.96 21.86
N ILE A 204 12.00 11.65 21.93
CA ILE A 204 12.68 10.90 20.87
C ILE A 204 11.93 11.04 19.54
N GLY A 205 10.59 11.03 19.57
CA GLY A 205 9.75 11.23 18.40
C GLY A 205 9.88 12.61 17.77
N GLU A 206 9.93 13.64 18.61
CA GLU A 206 10.14 15.04 18.19
C GLU A 206 11.53 15.21 17.57
N LEU A 207 12.57 14.69 18.22
CA LEU A 207 13.94 14.71 17.72
C LEU A 207 14.10 13.94 16.42
N ASP A 208 13.53 12.72 16.29
CA ASP A 208 13.54 11.94 15.05
C ASP A 208 12.80 12.66 13.91
N GLY A 209 11.67 13.29 14.22
CA GLY A 209 10.88 14.05 13.26
C GLY A 209 11.63 15.27 12.72
N LYS A 210 12.25 16.05 13.62
CA LYS A 210 13.03 17.25 13.30
C LYS A 210 14.31 16.89 12.54
N ALA A 211 15.12 15.97 13.06
CA ALA A 211 16.39 15.57 12.46
C ALA A 211 16.23 14.97 11.05
N ARG A 212 15.05 14.45 10.72
CA ARG A 212 14.73 13.88 9.40
C ARG A 212 13.90 14.81 8.50
N GLY A 213 13.73 16.08 8.88
CA GLY A 213 13.03 17.08 8.07
C GLY A 213 11.58 16.73 7.75
N ARG A 214 10.89 15.97 8.62
CA ARG A 214 9.49 15.56 8.37
C ARG A 214 8.48 16.65 8.73
N GLY A 215 8.90 17.69 9.45
CA GLY A 215 8.03 18.76 9.97
C GLY A 215 7.01 18.31 11.03
N LYS A 216 6.98 17.01 11.39
CA LYS A 216 6.12 16.43 12.41
C LYS A 216 6.89 15.38 13.21
N ALA A 217 6.58 15.28 14.50
CA ALA A 217 7.14 14.26 15.39
C ALA A 217 6.76 12.85 14.92
N THR A 218 7.69 11.90 15.05
CA THR A 218 7.37 10.48 14.89
C THR A 218 6.46 10.05 16.04
N THR A 219 5.30 9.49 15.74
CA THR A 219 4.29 9.18 16.76
C THR A 219 4.77 8.09 17.75
N VAL A 220 4.34 8.18 19.01
CA VAL A 220 4.66 7.20 20.06
C VAL A 220 4.30 5.77 19.64
N GLY A 221 3.15 5.58 18.98
CA GLY A 221 2.76 4.25 18.46
C GLY A 221 3.74 3.68 17.43
N THR A 222 4.32 4.55 16.59
CA THR A 222 5.35 4.15 15.62
C THR A 222 6.65 3.75 16.31
N LEU A 223 7.05 4.49 17.35
CA LEU A 223 8.27 4.19 18.11
C LEU A 223 8.11 2.92 18.97
N LYS A 224 6.94 2.67 19.57
CA LYS A 224 6.61 1.40 20.24
C LYS A 224 6.71 0.22 19.27
N ASN A 225 6.24 0.39 18.03
CA ASN A 225 6.43 -0.63 17.00
C ASN A 225 7.92 -0.86 16.69
N TYR A 226 8.75 0.19 16.65
CA TYR A 226 10.20 0.03 16.48
C TYR A 226 10.87 -0.67 17.66
N GLN A 227 10.43 -0.40 18.88
CA GLN A 227 10.89 -1.13 20.07
C GLN A 227 10.56 -2.62 19.95
N SER A 228 9.33 -2.96 19.52
CA SER A 228 8.92 -4.37 19.30
C SER A 228 9.69 -5.09 18.20
N GLN A 229 10.25 -4.34 17.25
CA GLN A 229 11.07 -4.84 16.15
C GLN A 229 12.58 -4.80 16.47
N GLU A 230 12.97 -4.48 17.71
CA GLU A 230 14.37 -4.31 18.14
C GLU A 230 15.13 -3.25 17.31
N LEU A 231 14.38 -2.32 16.72
CA LEU A 231 14.94 -1.20 15.96
C LEU A 231 15.28 -0.02 16.89
N LEU A 232 14.50 0.18 17.94
CA LEU A 232 14.81 1.03 19.08
C LEU A 232 15.21 0.10 20.24
N ALA A 233 16.29 0.45 20.95
CA ALA A 233 16.70 -0.33 22.12
C ALA A 233 15.60 -0.33 23.19
N LYS A 234 15.68 -1.27 24.14
CA LYS A 234 14.84 -1.19 25.34
C LYS A 234 15.15 0.10 26.11
N ALA A 235 14.20 0.55 26.92
CA ALA A 235 14.41 1.72 27.76
C ALA A 235 15.59 1.46 28.71
N ASP A 236 16.44 2.47 28.86
CA ASP A 236 17.60 2.41 29.76
C ASP A 236 17.16 2.55 31.22
N ARG A 237 16.05 3.26 31.45
CA ARG A 237 15.41 3.45 32.75
C ARG A 237 13.93 3.10 32.67
N THR A 238 13.41 2.48 33.72
CA THR A 238 11.98 2.12 33.83
C THR A 238 11.44 2.45 35.22
N PRO A 239 10.13 2.74 35.35
CA PRO A 239 9.55 3.03 36.67
C PRO A 239 9.79 1.90 37.66
N GLY A 240 10.30 2.25 38.84
CA GLY A 240 10.62 1.29 39.90
C GLY A 240 11.90 0.49 39.70
N ASP A 241 12.81 0.90 38.81
CA ASP A 241 14.12 0.23 38.63
C ASP A 241 15.12 0.45 39.79
N GLY A 242 14.74 1.24 40.79
CA GLY A 242 15.53 1.49 42.00
C GLY A 242 16.76 2.38 41.76
N GLN A 243 16.89 3.01 40.59
CA GLN A 243 17.99 3.91 40.26
C GLN A 243 17.53 5.38 40.35
N GLU A 244 18.48 6.31 40.51
CA GLU A 244 18.22 7.76 40.49
C GLU A 244 18.64 8.40 39.16
N PRO A 245 17.91 9.42 38.66
CA PRO A 245 16.63 9.92 39.18
C PRO A 245 15.51 8.89 38.97
N ALA A 246 14.51 8.89 39.86
CA ALA A 246 13.32 8.07 39.66
C ALA A 246 12.56 8.57 38.41
N VAL A 247 12.03 7.63 37.61
CA VAL A 247 11.29 7.94 36.38
C VAL A 247 9.88 7.41 36.47
N ASP A 248 8.90 8.17 35.97
CA ASP A 248 7.48 7.81 36.01
C ASP A 248 7.04 7.04 34.74
N GLU A 249 7.86 7.05 33.69
CA GLU A 249 7.68 6.26 32.48
C GLU A 249 9.02 5.71 31.95
N PRO A 250 9.00 4.75 31.00
CA PRO A 250 10.24 4.26 30.39
C PRO A 250 10.97 5.40 29.66
N MET A 251 12.27 5.56 29.95
CA MET A 251 13.12 6.60 29.36
C MET A 251 14.40 5.98 28.78
N TRP A 252 14.98 6.67 27.80
CA TRP A 252 16.23 6.26 27.13
C TRP A 252 17.30 7.31 27.38
N PHE A 253 18.54 6.87 27.55
CA PHE A 253 19.67 7.77 27.52
C PHE A 253 19.76 8.44 26.14
N ARG A 254 20.17 9.70 26.12
CA ARG A 254 20.35 10.49 24.90
C ARG A 254 21.24 9.76 23.90
N SER A 255 22.33 9.16 24.36
CA SER A 255 23.22 8.33 23.54
C SER A 255 22.49 7.16 22.87
N THR A 256 21.64 6.44 23.59
CA THR A 256 20.79 5.35 23.08
C THR A 256 19.79 5.86 22.03
N ALA A 257 19.10 6.96 22.33
CA ALA A 257 18.16 7.60 21.41
C ALA A 257 18.86 8.11 20.14
N TYR A 258 20.03 8.72 20.27
CA TYR A 258 20.77 9.33 19.15
C TYR A 258 21.32 8.27 18.23
N ARG A 259 21.78 7.14 18.80
CA ARG A 259 22.16 5.97 18.01
C ARG A 259 20.98 5.46 17.18
N PHE A 260 19.77 5.44 17.72
CA PHE A 260 18.56 5.10 16.97
C PHE A 260 18.27 6.12 15.85
N ILE A 261 18.26 7.42 16.16
CA ILE A 261 17.94 8.50 15.21
C ILE A 261 18.95 8.52 14.06
N ARG A 262 20.24 8.34 14.34
CA ARG A 262 21.33 8.33 13.36
C ARG A 262 21.42 7.04 12.53
N ARG A 263 20.53 6.05 12.69
CA ARG A 263 20.59 4.80 11.87
C ARG A 263 20.41 5.10 10.36
N PRO A 264 21.35 4.67 9.50
CA PRO A 264 21.25 4.85 8.04
C PRO A 264 20.17 3.94 7.47
N GLY A 265 19.06 4.53 7.03
CA GLY A 265 17.96 3.79 6.41
C GLY A 265 16.64 4.54 6.27
N ARG A 266 16.51 5.75 6.84
CA ARG A 266 15.20 6.41 6.96
C ARG A 266 15.20 7.93 6.78
N LEU A 267 16.09 8.51 5.98
CA LEU A 267 15.88 9.90 5.55
C LEU A 267 14.52 9.97 4.84
N GLY A 268 13.61 10.82 5.32
CA GLY A 268 12.36 11.09 4.61
C GLY A 268 12.64 11.64 3.22
N ALA A 269 11.70 11.52 2.29
CA ALA A 269 11.84 12.06 0.93
C ALA A 269 12.26 13.55 0.96
N ALA A 270 11.73 14.32 1.91
CA ALA A 270 12.09 15.73 2.14
C ALA A 270 13.57 15.91 2.54
N ALA A 271 14.09 15.17 3.53
CA ALA A 271 15.51 15.27 3.91
C ALA A 271 16.47 14.68 2.87
N ARG A 272 16.00 13.81 1.96
CA ARG A 272 16.78 13.43 0.77
C ARG A 272 16.83 14.55 -0.24
N ALA A 273 15.68 15.16 -0.58
CA ALA A 273 15.61 16.29 -1.50
C ALA A 273 16.45 17.48 -1.03
N SER A 274 16.38 17.84 0.26
CA SER A 274 17.15 18.96 0.81
C SER A 274 18.65 18.69 0.92
N ARG A 275 19.08 17.43 1.03
CA ARG A 275 20.51 17.05 1.10
C ARG A 275 21.11 16.76 -0.29
N GLU A 276 20.31 16.28 -1.26
CA GLU A 276 20.71 16.16 -2.68
C GLU A 276 20.81 17.50 -3.40
N ILE A 277 20.21 18.58 -2.87
CA ILE A 277 20.40 19.93 -3.38
C ILE A 277 21.72 20.55 -2.87
N VAL A 278 22.31 20.02 -1.79
CA VAL A 278 23.45 20.65 -1.10
C VAL A 278 24.74 19.83 -1.14
N ASP A 279 24.73 18.55 -1.53
CA ASP A 279 25.95 17.73 -1.51
C ASP A 279 26.31 17.09 -2.86
N ALA A 280 27.52 17.42 -3.31
CA ALA A 280 28.29 16.89 -4.43
C ALA A 280 27.86 17.27 -5.87
N SER A 281 28.38 18.44 -6.25
CA SER A 281 28.98 18.79 -7.55
C SER A 281 29.94 17.72 -8.11
N GLU A 282 29.49 16.48 -8.28
CA GLU A 282 30.21 15.56 -9.16
C GLU A 282 30.17 16.12 -10.59
N PRO A 283 31.31 16.21 -11.29
CA PRO A 283 31.35 16.79 -12.62
C PRO A 283 30.43 16.02 -13.55
N LEU A 284 29.65 16.76 -14.35
CA LEU A 284 28.78 16.16 -15.35
C LEU A 284 29.62 15.29 -16.30
N ARG A 285 29.05 14.16 -16.70
CA ARG A 285 29.64 13.24 -17.68
C ARG A 285 29.61 13.85 -19.07
N GLU A 286 30.60 14.70 -19.35
CA GLU A 286 30.84 15.27 -20.68
C GLU A 286 31.31 14.23 -21.71
N ASP A 287 31.67 13.01 -21.26
CA ASP A 287 32.05 11.89 -22.12
C ASP A 287 30.87 11.25 -22.88
N LEU A 288 29.62 11.56 -22.50
CA LEU A 288 28.43 11.02 -23.14
C LEU A 288 28.16 11.68 -24.49
N LYS A 289 28.17 10.89 -25.56
CA LYS A 289 27.78 11.33 -26.91
C LYS A 289 26.26 11.47 -27.02
N LEU A 290 25.75 12.68 -26.77
CA LEU A 290 24.34 13.03 -26.95
C LEU A 290 24.10 13.64 -28.34
N PRO A 291 22.92 13.45 -28.96
CA PRO A 291 22.58 14.07 -30.24
C PRO A 291 22.68 15.60 -30.21
N LYS A 292 23.05 16.22 -31.33
CA LYS A 292 23.02 17.69 -31.45
C LYS A 292 21.58 18.21 -31.49
N GLY A 293 21.38 19.43 -31.02
CA GLY A 293 20.12 20.17 -31.08
C GLY A 293 20.25 21.48 -30.28
N ALA A 294 19.26 22.35 -30.34
CA ALA A 294 19.28 23.59 -29.58
C ALA A 294 18.94 23.32 -28.11
N ASP A 295 19.51 24.11 -27.20
CA ASP A 295 19.33 23.92 -25.75
C ASP A 295 17.87 24.09 -25.31
N ASN A 296 17.10 24.86 -26.06
CA ASN A 296 15.67 25.13 -25.86
C ASN A 296 14.75 24.17 -26.65
N ASP A 297 15.29 23.16 -27.33
CA ASP A 297 14.45 22.12 -27.93
C ASP A 297 13.68 21.41 -26.80
N LEU A 298 12.38 21.22 -26.99
CA LEU A 298 11.54 20.53 -26.02
C LEU A 298 11.57 19.02 -26.25
N LEU A 299 11.78 18.27 -25.17
CA LEU A 299 11.83 16.82 -25.15
C LEU A 299 10.72 16.27 -24.26
N THR A 300 10.01 15.26 -24.74
CA THR A 300 9.04 14.51 -23.95
C THR A 300 9.74 13.56 -22.99
N LEU A 301 9.03 13.12 -21.94
CA LEU A 301 9.59 12.18 -20.97
C LEU A 301 10.05 10.85 -21.61
N GLN A 302 9.37 10.43 -22.68
CA GLN A 302 9.75 9.25 -23.47
C GLN A 302 11.06 9.48 -24.21
N GLN A 303 11.22 10.61 -24.90
CA GLN A 303 12.44 10.96 -25.63
C GLN A 303 13.65 11.04 -24.69
N ILE A 304 13.47 11.62 -23.49
CA ILE A 304 14.53 11.64 -22.47
C ILE A 304 14.92 10.22 -22.06
N GLY A 305 13.94 9.33 -21.87
CA GLY A 305 14.19 7.92 -21.54
C GLY A 305 14.97 7.16 -22.62
N GLU A 306 14.67 7.42 -23.90
CA GLU A 306 15.41 6.86 -25.04
C GLU A 306 16.86 7.35 -25.08
N LEU A 307 17.06 8.66 -24.86
CA LEU A 307 18.39 9.28 -24.80
C LEU A 307 19.21 8.78 -23.60
N ASP A 308 18.61 8.67 -22.42
CA ASP A 308 19.27 8.14 -21.22
C ASP A 308 19.72 6.69 -21.41
N GLY A 309 18.83 5.84 -21.93
CA GLY A 309 19.14 4.43 -22.20
C GLY A 309 20.33 4.30 -23.16
N LYS A 310 20.29 5.01 -24.29
CA LYS A 310 21.34 5.00 -25.31
C LYS A 310 22.67 5.56 -24.79
N ALA A 311 22.64 6.72 -24.12
CA ALA A 311 23.83 7.36 -23.59
C ALA A 311 24.55 6.48 -22.56
N ARG A 312 23.79 5.76 -21.73
CA ARG A 312 24.34 4.86 -20.70
C ARG A 312 24.72 3.47 -21.22
N GLY A 313 24.64 3.23 -22.54
CA GLY A 313 24.96 1.94 -23.14
C GLY A 313 23.98 0.82 -22.75
N ARG A 314 22.79 1.17 -22.28
CA ARG A 314 21.72 0.20 -22.04
C ARG A 314 21.11 -0.08 -23.41
N GLY A 315 21.13 -1.33 -23.87
CA GLY A 315 20.57 -1.72 -25.18
C GLY A 315 19.05 -1.50 -25.33
N LYS A 316 18.40 -0.82 -24.38
CA LYS A 316 16.98 -0.47 -24.34
C LYS A 316 16.80 0.92 -23.75
N ALA A 317 15.77 1.63 -24.19
CA ALA A 317 15.35 2.90 -23.61
C ALA A 317 14.99 2.73 -22.12
N THR A 318 15.29 3.75 -21.32
CA THR A 318 14.77 3.85 -19.95
C THR A 318 13.27 4.09 -20.03
N THR A 319 12.47 3.22 -19.41
CA THR A 319 11.00 3.28 -19.55
C THR A 319 10.41 4.57 -18.99
N VAL A 320 9.27 5.04 -19.54
CA VAL A 320 8.53 6.21 -19.00
C VAL A 320 8.21 6.05 -17.52
N SER A 321 7.90 4.84 -17.06
CA SER A 321 7.65 4.58 -15.63
C SER A 321 8.90 4.82 -14.76
N SER A 322 10.08 4.43 -15.25
CA SER A 322 11.34 4.72 -14.56
C SER A 322 11.65 6.22 -14.57
N MET A 323 11.39 6.89 -15.70
CA MET A 323 11.56 8.34 -15.81
C MET A 323 10.64 9.11 -14.85
N ARG A 324 9.36 8.72 -14.73
CA ARG A 324 8.45 9.26 -13.71
C ARG A 324 8.98 9.04 -12.30
N THR A 325 9.61 7.90 -12.03
CA THR A 325 10.23 7.61 -10.73
C THR A 325 11.40 8.57 -10.46
N TYR A 326 12.21 8.92 -11.45
CA TYR A 326 13.26 9.92 -11.30
C TYR A 326 12.70 11.33 -11.05
N LEU A 327 11.63 11.70 -11.74
CA LEU A 327 10.91 12.96 -11.50
C LEU A 327 10.38 13.04 -10.05
N TYR A 328 9.64 12.01 -9.60
CA TYR A 328 9.10 11.98 -8.23
C TYR A 328 10.17 11.99 -7.13
N ASN A 329 11.35 11.46 -7.43
CA ASN A 329 12.47 11.45 -6.49
C ASN A 329 13.33 12.73 -6.57
N GLY A 330 12.96 13.73 -7.39
CA GLY A 330 13.75 14.95 -7.57
C GLY A 330 15.07 14.76 -8.31
N LEU A 331 15.24 13.63 -9.00
CA LEU A 331 16.45 13.33 -9.77
C LEU A 331 16.40 13.98 -11.16
N LEU A 332 15.22 14.00 -11.77
CA LEU A 332 14.90 14.79 -12.96
C LEU A 332 14.16 16.05 -12.48
N ALA A 333 14.56 17.22 -13.01
CA ALA A 333 13.89 18.49 -12.69
C ALA A 333 12.42 18.47 -13.13
N GLU A 334 11.63 19.40 -12.59
CA GLU A 334 10.26 19.63 -13.08
C GLU A 334 10.26 20.00 -14.56
N ALA A 335 9.13 19.79 -15.24
CA ALA A 335 9.00 20.11 -16.64
C ALA A 335 9.13 21.62 -16.86
N ASP A 336 9.95 22.00 -17.84
CA ASP A 336 10.14 23.40 -18.21
C ASP A 336 8.89 23.98 -18.88
N ARG A 337 8.08 23.13 -19.52
CA ARG A 337 6.80 23.48 -20.17
C ARG A 337 5.71 22.50 -19.78
N THR A 338 4.51 23.00 -19.54
CA THR A 338 3.34 22.18 -19.20
C THR A 338 2.11 22.59 -20.00
N PRO A 339 1.15 21.68 -20.26
CA PRO A 339 -0.06 22.03 -20.99
C PRO A 339 -0.81 23.17 -20.32
N GLY A 340 -1.10 24.23 -21.08
CA GLY A 340 -1.81 25.40 -20.58
C GLY A 340 -0.94 26.44 -19.85
N ASP A 341 0.39 26.35 -19.93
CA ASP A 341 1.30 27.35 -19.33
C ASP A 341 1.29 28.74 -20.01
N GLY A 342 0.55 28.88 -21.11
CA GLY A 342 0.38 30.14 -21.84
C GLY A 342 1.60 30.57 -22.65
N GLN A 343 2.61 29.71 -22.79
CA GLN A 343 3.81 29.99 -23.58
C GLN A 343 3.75 29.30 -24.96
N GLU A 344 4.55 29.78 -25.91
CA GLU A 344 4.68 29.17 -27.25
C GLU A 344 6.00 28.40 -27.40
N PRO A 345 6.04 27.28 -28.13
CA PRO A 345 4.89 26.57 -28.71
C PRO A 345 4.01 25.94 -27.61
N ALA A 346 2.71 25.81 -27.87
CA ALA A 346 1.83 25.06 -26.96
C ALA A 346 2.25 23.59 -26.93
N VAL A 347 2.17 22.96 -25.76
CA VAL A 347 2.54 21.57 -25.53
C VAL A 347 1.34 20.77 -25.03
N ASP A 348 1.16 19.55 -25.53
CA ASP A 348 0.06 18.66 -25.13
C ASP A 348 0.41 17.77 -23.92
N GLU A 349 1.69 17.71 -23.56
CA GLU A 349 2.19 17.02 -22.38
C GLU A 349 3.36 17.78 -21.73
N PRO A 350 3.73 17.47 -20.47
CA PRO A 350 4.91 18.07 -19.85
C PRO A 350 6.18 17.78 -20.66
N MET A 351 6.95 18.83 -20.97
CA MET A 351 8.19 18.74 -21.74
C MET A 351 9.34 19.46 -21.02
N TRP A 352 10.56 19.00 -21.30
CA TRP A 352 11.79 19.58 -20.73
C TRP A 352 12.63 20.17 -21.85
N PHE A 353 13.29 21.29 -21.58
CA PHE A 353 14.35 21.78 -22.45
C PHE A 353 15.47 20.74 -22.54
N ARG A 354 16.09 20.66 -23.72
CA ARG A 354 17.21 19.76 -23.98
C ARG A 354 18.33 19.95 -22.97
N SER A 355 18.63 21.20 -22.60
CA SER A 355 19.62 21.52 -21.57
C SER A 355 19.28 20.89 -20.22
N THR A 356 18.03 21.00 -19.76
CA THR A 356 17.52 20.38 -18.53
C THR A 356 17.62 18.85 -18.60
N ALA A 357 17.17 18.25 -19.70
CA ALA A 357 17.25 16.81 -19.92
C ALA A 357 18.71 16.31 -19.98
N TYR A 358 19.61 17.06 -20.61
CA TYR A 358 21.01 16.66 -20.79
C TYR A 358 21.78 16.72 -19.47
N ARG A 359 21.49 17.72 -18.64
CA ARG A 359 22.00 17.79 -17.28
C ARG A 359 21.61 16.56 -16.46
N PHE A 360 20.36 16.10 -16.57
CA PHE A 360 19.93 14.86 -15.94
C PHE A 360 20.69 13.63 -16.48
N ILE A 361 20.77 13.47 -17.81
CA ILE A 361 21.43 12.30 -18.42
C ILE A 361 22.91 12.22 -18.04
N ARG A 362 23.59 13.37 -18.01
CA ARG A 362 25.01 13.50 -17.65
C ARG A 362 25.29 13.34 -16.15
N ARG A 363 24.26 13.25 -15.30
CA ARG A 363 24.47 13.10 -13.86
C ARG A 363 25.20 11.78 -13.55
N PRO A 364 26.39 11.82 -12.93
CA PRO A 364 27.07 10.63 -12.48
C PRO A 364 26.25 9.96 -11.35
N GLY A 365 26.22 8.64 -11.37
CA GLY A 365 25.41 7.84 -10.44
C GLY A 365 24.80 6.61 -11.09
N GLN A 366 24.77 5.51 -10.34
CA GLN A 366 24.05 4.28 -10.69
C GLN A 366 22.53 4.54 -10.59
N LEU A 367 21.95 5.24 -11.58
CA LEU A 367 20.51 5.46 -11.66
C LEU A 367 19.68 4.17 -11.85
N GLY A 368 20.33 3.02 -11.99
CA GLY A 368 19.66 1.72 -11.99
C GLY A 368 20.71 0.64 -11.79
N GLY A 369 20.49 -0.22 -10.80
CA GLY A 369 21.44 -1.27 -10.42
C GLY A 369 21.72 -2.26 -11.54
N SER A 370 22.83 -2.06 -12.25
CA SER A 370 23.58 -3.16 -12.84
C SER A 370 24.62 -3.57 -11.80
N ARG A 371 24.39 -4.71 -11.13
CA ARG A 371 25.49 -5.43 -10.46
C ARG A 371 26.44 -5.88 -11.57
N ARG A 372 27.70 -5.47 -11.51
CA ARG A 372 28.77 -6.28 -12.08
C ARG A 372 28.95 -7.52 -11.23
#